data_AF-A0A4Q3YMQ2-F1
#
_entry.id   AF-A0A4Q3YMQ2-F1
#
_cell.length_a   1.000
_cell.length_b   1.000
_cell.length_c   1.000
_cell.angle_alpha   90.00
_cell.angle_beta   90.00
_cell.angle_gamma   90.00
#
_symmetry.space_group_name_H-M   'P 1'
#
loop_
_entity.id
_entity.type
_entity.pdbx_description
1 polymer ?
#
loop_
_entity_poly.entity_id
_entity_poly.type
_entity_poly.pdbx_seq_one_letter_code
_entity_poly.pdbx_strand_id
1 'polypeptide(L)'
;VNTWNENVWLAARGGGIGTYWGSVRGIGEPVGLNGKTSGIIPFVRVMDSLTLAISQGSLRRGSAAVYLDVSHPEIEEFLEIRKPSGDFNRKALNLHHGVLLTDAFMEAVRDGAEWDLLSPKDQSKRATVDARALFQKLVETRLATGEPYIVFNDTVNRNMPKHHRDVGLKVSTSNLCSEITLPTGRDQHGMDRTAVCCLSSLNLETWDEWHGEKSFIEDIMRFLDNVLQDYIDRAPDEMARAKYSAMRERSVGMGVMGFHSFLQMKGIGFESPMAKVWNLKMFKHISAKANEASMMLAEERGACPDAEEMGAMERFSCKMAIAPTASISIICGGTSACIEPIPANIYTHKTLSGSFVVKNPYLEKLLQSKSKDSVAVWNSILEKGGSVQHLDFLNQDEKDVYKTSFEIDQRWL
;
A
#
# COMPACT_ATOMS: atom_id res chain seq x y z
N VAL A 1 13.03 -17.30 -13.64
CA VAL A 1 14.12 -16.61 -14.37
C VAL A 1 13.63 -15.30 -14.98
N ASN A 2 12.66 -15.31 -15.92
CA ASN A 2 12.16 -14.07 -16.56
C ASN A 2 11.67 -13.00 -15.56
N THR A 3 10.92 -13.40 -14.53
CA THR A 3 10.45 -12.50 -13.46
C THR A 3 11.60 -11.83 -12.70
N TRP A 4 12.70 -12.54 -12.43
CA TRP A 4 13.85 -11.93 -11.75
C TRP A 4 14.55 -10.90 -12.63
N ASN A 5 14.69 -11.19 -13.93
CA ASN A 5 15.32 -10.24 -14.86
C ASN A 5 14.51 -8.95 -14.96
N GLU A 6 13.19 -9.05 -15.08
CA GLU A 6 12.30 -7.88 -15.06
C GLU A 6 12.40 -7.11 -13.75
N ASN A 7 12.37 -7.82 -12.60
CA ASN A 7 12.54 -7.20 -11.30
C ASN A 7 13.87 -6.43 -11.18
N VAL A 8 14.95 -6.96 -11.75
CA VAL A 8 16.26 -6.29 -11.76
C VAL A 8 16.18 -4.95 -12.47
N TRP A 9 15.59 -4.95 -13.67
CA TRP A 9 15.45 -3.74 -14.48
C TRP A 9 14.56 -2.68 -13.81
N LEU A 10 13.45 -3.10 -13.20
CA LEU A 10 12.54 -2.22 -12.49
C LEU A 10 13.20 -1.62 -11.24
N ALA A 11 13.87 -2.46 -10.43
CA ALA A 11 14.55 -2.01 -9.21
C ALA A 11 15.75 -1.10 -9.52
N ALA A 12 16.50 -1.36 -10.60
CA ALA A 12 17.64 -0.53 -11.02
C ALA A 12 17.23 0.91 -11.38
N ARG A 13 15.94 1.13 -11.72
CA ARG A 13 15.38 2.47 -11.95
C ARG A 13 14.68 3.06 -10.72
N GLY A 14 14.93 2.48 -9.53
CA GLY A 14 14.38 2.97 -8.26
C GLY A 14 12.92 2.60 -8.00
N GLY A 15 12.36 1.64 -8.75
CA GLY A 15 11.00 1.14 -8.55
C GLY A 15 10.91 0.17 -7.37
N GLY A 16 9.88 0.35 -6.53
CA GLY A 16 9.46 -0.65 -5.55
C GLY A 16 8.60 -1.72 -6.23
N ILE A 17 8.79 -2.99 -5.85
CA ILE A 17 8.19 -4.12 -6.59
C ILE A 17 7.31 -4.96 -5.68
N GLY A 18 6.15 -5.38 -6.17
CA GLY A 18 5.36 -6.48 -5.59
C GLY A 18 5.41 -7.69 -6.52
N THR A 19 5.64 -8.89 -6.01
CA THR A 19 5.67 -10.12 -6.81
C THR A 19 4.81 -11.23 -6.22
N TYR A 20 4.08 -11.91 -7.07
CA TYR A 20 3.27 -13.07 -6.72
C TYR A 20 4.06 -14.38 -6.82
N TRP A 21 4.00 -15.21 -5.79
CA TRP A 21 4.70 -16.49 -5.71
C TRP A 21 3.78 -17.70 -5.61
N GLY A 22 2.46 -17.51 -5.57
CA GLY A 22 1.49 -18.60 -5.42
C GLY A 22 1.46 -19.60 -6.59
N SER A 23 2.01 -19.25 -7.75
CA SER A 23 2.12 -20.16 -8.91
C SER A 23 3.33 -21.11 -8.85
N VAL A 24 4.25 -20.94 -7.91
CA VAL A 24 5.47 -21.75 -7.83
C VAL A 24 5.22 -22.97 -6.95
N ARG A 25 5.57 -24.18 -7.42
CA ARG A 25 5.30 -25.43 -6.70
C ARG A 25 5.90 -25.45 -5.29
N GLY A 26 5.14 -25.99 -4.35
CA GLY A 26 5.56 -26.18 -2.96
C GLY A 26 6.60 -27.28 -2.80
N ILE A 27 7.40 -27.20 -1.74
CA ILE A 27 8.48 -28.15 -1.43
C ILE A 27 8.04 -29.62 -1.57
N GLY A 28 8.91 -30.43 -2.18
CA GLY A 28 8.70 -31.88 -2.31
C GLY A 28 7.78 -32.30 -3.47
N GLU A 29 7.16 -31.36 -4.17
CA GLU A 29 6.41 -31.66 -5.40
C GLU A 29 7.34 -32.15 -6.55
N PRO A 30 6.89 -33.11 -7.37
CA PRO A 30 7.72 -33.71 -8.41
C PRO A 30 8.07 -32.72 -9.53
N VAL A 31 9.32 -32.76 -9.99
CA VAL A 31 9.88 -31.98 -11.10
C VAL A 31 10.67 -32.91 -12.02
N GLY A 32 10.30 -32.95 -13.30
CA GLY A 32 10.89 -33.89 -14.25
C GLY A 32 10.59 -35.34 -13.87
N LEU A 33 11.48 -36.25 -14.25
CA LEU A 33 11.32 -37.69 -14.01
C LEU A 33 11.65 -38.09 -12.56
N ASN A 34 12.73 -37.54 -11.99
CA ASN A 34 13.27 -37.99 -10.69
C ASN A 34 13.50 -36.85 -9.68
N GLY A 35 13.14 -35.60 -10.01
CA GLY A 35 13.40 -34.44 -9.16
C GLY A 35 12.23 -34.11 -8.23
N LYS A 36 12.53 -33.42 -7.14
CA LYS A 36 11.55 -32.72 -6.29
C LYS A 36 11.95 -31.26 -6.17
N THR A 37 10.99 -30.35 -6.14
CA THR A 37 11.26 -28.92 -5.95
C THR A 37 11.73 -28.64 -4.51
N SER A 38 12.61 -27.64 -4.37
CA SER A 38 13.07 -27.11 -3.07
C SER A 38 12.08 -26.15 -2.42
N GLY A 39 10.94 -25.89 -3.09
CA GLY A 39 9.92 -24.96 -2.65
C GLY A 39 10.21 -23.51 -3.00
N ILE A 40 9.32 -22.61 -2.59
CA ILE A 40 9.37 -21.18 -2.92
C ILE A 40 10.41 -20.43 -2.10
N ILE A 41 10.68 -20.86 -0.86
CA ILE A 41 11.48 -20.08 0.10
C ILE A 41 12.92 -19.85 -0.37
N PRO A 42 13.64 -20.84 -0.95
CA PRO A 42 14.95 -20.58 -1.53
C PRO A 42 14.92 -19.58 -2.70
N PHE A 43 13.85 -19.55 -3.49
CA PHE A 43 13.70 -18.59 -4.58
C PHE A 43 13.43 -17.16 -4.06
N VAL A 44 12.66 -17.04 -2.99
CA VAL A 44 12.46 -15.77 -2.27
C VAL A 44 13.80 -15.29 -1.67
N ARG A 45 14.65 -16.19 -1.15
CA ARG A 45 16.02 -15.86 -0.69
C ARG A 45 16.90 -15.29 -1.80
N VAL A 46 16.79 -15.82 -3.02
CA VAL A 46 17.50 -15.25 -4.18
C VAL A 46 17.01 -13.82 -4.46
N MET A 47 15.70 -13.60 -4.44
CA MET A 47 15.12 -12.25 -4.61
C MET A 47 15.57 -11.27 -3.52
N ASP A 48 15.73 -11.73 -2.27
CA ASP A 48 16.26 -10.94 -1.16
C ASP A 48 17.68 -10.45 -1.44
N SER A 49 18.55 -11.38 -1.84
CA SER A 49 19.95 -11.09 -2.18
C SER A 49 20.06 -10.17 -3.40
N LEU A 50 19.19 -10.38 -4.39
CA LEU A 50 19.11 -9.58 -5.61
C LEU A 50 18.71 -8.14 -5.32
N THR A 51 17.69 -7.95 -4.47
CA THR A 51 17.19 -6.63 -4.05
C THR A 51 18.29 -5.84 -3.35
N LEU A 52 19.10 -6.50 -2.52
CA LEU A 52 20.28 -5.88 -1.90
C LEU A 52 21.36 -5.52 -2.93
N ALA A 53 21.64 -6.38 -3.91
CA ALA A 53 22.68 -6.14 -4.90
C ALA A 53 22.37 -4.94 -5.82
N ILE A 54 21.09 -4.74 -6.14
CA ILE A 54 20.62 -3.65 -7.02
C ILE A 54 20.49 -2.32 -6.29
N SER A 55 20.52 -2.33 -4.96
CA SER A 55 20.52 -1.14 -4.11
C SER A 55 21.82 -0.33 -4.26
N GLN A 56 22.07 0.23 -5.44
CA GLN A 56 23.24 1.02 -5.79
C GLN A 56 23.02 2.47 -5.35
N GLY A 57 23.74 2.91 -4.31
CA GLY A 57 23.82 4.32 -3.91
C GLY A 57 23.36 4.63 -2.48
N SER A 58 23.70 5.83 -2.01
CA SER A 58 23.44 6.31 -0.64
C SER A 58 22.01 6.82 -0.41
N LEU A 59 21.23 7.05 -1.48
CA LEU A 59 19.96 7.80 -1.40
C LEU A 59 18.69 6.94 -1.43
N ARG A 60 18.69 5.73 -2.02
CA ARG A 60 17.49 4.86 -2.06
C ARG A 60 17.88 3.39 -2.04
N ARG A 61 17.38 2.65 -1.04
CA ARG A 61 17.55 1.20 -1.00
C ARG A 61 16.51 0.53 -1.90
N GLY A 62 16.93 -0.48 -2.67
CA GLY A 62 16.00 -1.36 -3.37
C GLY A 62 15.06 -2.01 -2.36
N SER A 63 13.77 -2.10 -2.68
CA SER A 63 12.78 -2.72 -1.81
C SER A 63 11.73 -3.46 -2.63
N ALA A 64 11.37 -4.65 -2.16
CA ALA A 64 10.41 -5.52 -2.80
C ALA A 64 9.55 -6.26 -1.77
N ALA A 65 8.30 -6.52 -2.15
CA ALA A 65 7.35 -7.34 -1.43
C ALA A 65 7.05 -8.62 -2.21
N VAL A 66 6.93 -9.73 -1.49
CA VAL A 66 6.49 -11.03 -2.03
C VAL A 66 5.13 -11.39 -1.48
N TYR A 67 4.25 -11.92 -2.33
CA TYR A 67 2.87 -12.27 -1.96
C TYR A 67 2.58 -13.75 -2.18
N LEU A 68 1.84 -14.35 -1.25
CA LEU A 68 1.48 -15.76 -1.28
C LEU A 68 0.03 -15.99 -0.84
N ASP A 69 -0.65 -16.95 -1.46
CA ASP A 69 -1.97 -17.38 -1.03
C ASP A 69 -1.91 -18.13 0.29
N VAL A 70 -2.93 -17.93 1.12
CA VAL A 70 -3.07 -18.65 2.39
C VAL A 70 -3.18 -20.17 2.23
N SER A 71 -3.63 -20.66 1.08
CA SER A 71 -3.72 -22.09 0.75
C SER A 71 -2.43 -22.69 0.20
N HIS A 72 -1.35 -21.92 0.07
CA HIS A 72 -0.10 -22.44 -0.47
C HIS A 72 0.55 -23.45 0.52
N PRO A 73 1.14 -24.57 0.06
CA PRO A 73 1.71 -25.61 0.94
C PRO A 73 2.84 -25.15 1.85
N GLU A 74 3.52 -24.06 1.49
CA GLU A 74 4.60 -23.46 2.28
C GLU A 74 4.15 -22.22 3.08
N ILE A 75 2.86 -21.96 3.24
CA ILE A 75 2.35 -20.76 3.93
C ILE A 75 2.93 -20.61 5.34
N GLU A 76 2.99 -21.69 6.10
CA GLU A 76 3.45 -21.65 7.50
C GLU A 76 4.90 -21.22 7.65
N GLU A 77 5.76 -21.60 6.70
CA GLU A 77 7.16 -21.19 6.70
C GLU A 77 7.33 -19.81 6.07
N PHE A 78 6.51 -19.48 5.07
CA PHE A 78 6.47 -18.16 4.47
C PHE A 78 6.19 -17.06 5.49
N LEU A 79 5.33 -17.32 6.48
CA LEU A 79 5.10 -16.40 7.61
C LEU A 79 6.38 -16.10 8.40
N GLU A 80 7.38 -16.98 8.41
CA GLU A 80 8.55 -16.87 9.27
C GLU A 80 9.82 -16.40 8.56
N ILE A 81 9.75 -16.07 7.28
CA ILE A 81 10.94 -15.71 6.49
C ILE A 81 11.65 -14.46 7.02
N ARG A 82 10.93 -13.58 7.72
CA ARG A 82 11.50 -12.38 8.35
C ARG A 82 11.93 -12.56 9.81
N LYS A 83 11.68 -13.73 10.41
CA LYS A 83 12.18 -14.03 11.75
C LYS A 83 13.70 -14.27 11.67
N PRO A 84 14.54 -13.55 12.44
CA PRO A 84 16.00 -13.74 12.42
C PRO A 84 16.45 -15.14 12.88
N SER A 85 15.62 -15.84 13.66
CA SER A 85 15.87 -17.19 14.16
C SER A 85 15.49 -18.27 13.16
N GLY A 86 16.24 -19.37 13.12
CA GLY A 86 15.98 -20.54 12.27
C GLY A 86 17.09 -20.76 11.24
N ASP A 87 16.82 -21.58 10.22
CA ASP A 87 17.77 -21.79 9.11
C ASP A 87 17.94 -20.50 8.29
N PHE A 88 19.13 -19.91 8.36
CA PHE A 88 19.49 -18.68 7.64
C PHE A 88 19.29 -18.78 6.12
N ASN A 89 19.43 -19.96 5.52
CA ASN A 89 19.24 -20.14 4.08
C ASN A 89 17.76 -20.04 3.66
N ARG A 90 16.84 -20.07 4.62
CA ARG A 90 15.40 -19.99 4.43
C ARG A 90 14.80 -18.70 4.99
N LYS A 91 15.63 -17.67 5.20
CA LYS A 91 15.20 -16.32 5.67
C LYS A 91 15.42 -15.23 4.63
N ALA A 92 14.50 -14.29 4.55
CA ALA A 92 14.55 -13.13 3.67
C ALA A 92 14.27 -11.85 4.46
N LEU A 93 15.28 -11.37 5.19
CA LEU A 93 15.14 -10.27 6.16
C LEU A 93 15.02 -8.89 5.50
N ASN A 94 15.42 -8.77 4.23
CA ASN A 94 15.48 -7.53 3.45
C ASN A 94 14.31 -7.38 2.47
N LEU A 95 13.44 -8.39 2.39
CA LEU A 95 12.17 -8.32 1.67
C LEU A 95 11.03 -8.02 2.63
N HIS A 96 9.97 -7.45 2.08
CA HIS A 96 8.66 -7.42 2.69
C HIS A 96 7.85 -8.63 2.22
N HIS A 97 6.82 -9.01 2.97
CA HIS A 97 5.93 -10.09 2.54
C HIS A 97 4.47 -9.85 2.92
N GLY A 98 3.56 -10.35 2.09
CA GLY A 98 2.12 -10.24 2.26
C GLY A 98 1.40 -11.56 2.00
N VAL A 99 0.29 -11.75 2.70
CA VAL A 99 -0.57 -12.93 2.56
C VAL A 99 -1.91 -12.53 1.95
N LEU A 100 -2.32 -13.28 0.94
CA LEU A 100 -3.59 -13.14 0.26
C LEU A 100 -4.63 -14.03 0.94
N LEU A 101 -5.55 -13.42 1.67
CA LEU A 101 -6.64 -14.09 2.38
C LEU A 101 -7.90 -14.14 1.51
N THR A 102 -8.59 -15.28 1.54
CA THR A 102 -9.91 -15.46 0.92
C THR A 102 -11.00 -15.34 1.99
N ASP A 103 -12.22 -15.00 1.55
CA ASP A 103 -13.39 -14.95 2.43
C ASP A 103 -13.64 -16.34 3.03
N ALA A 104 -13.50 -17.40 2.22
CA ALA A 104 -13.64 -18.79 2.66
C ALA A 104 -12.65 -19.18 3.78
N PHE A 105 -11.40 -18.69 3.73
CA PHE A 105 -10.45 -18.90 4.81
C PHE A 105 -10.90 -18.20 6.10
N MET A 106 -11.39 -16.97 6.00
CA MET A 106 -11.88 -16.23 7.17
C MET A 106 -13.14 -16.86 7.78
N GLU A 107 -14.01 -17.45 6.96
CA GLU A 107 -15.13 -18.27 7.42
C GLU A 107 -14.64 -19.51 8.16
N ALA A 108 -13.63 -20.22 7.62
CA ALA A 108 -13.01 -21.36 8.30
C ALA A 108 -12.36 -20.97 9.65
N VAL A 109 -11.71 -19.81 9.75
CA VAL A 109 -11.15 -19.26 11.01
C VAL A 109 -12.26 -19.00 12.03
N ARG A 110 -13.35 -18.36 11.61
CA ARG A 110 -14.52 -18.08 12.46
C ARG A 110 -15.11 -19.37 13.00
N ASP A 111 -15.29 -20.36 12.13
CA ASP A 111 -15.99 -21.61 12.45
C ASP A 111 -15.06 -22.64 13.14
N GLY A 112 -13.74 -22.39 13.18
CA GLY A 112 -12.76 -23.30 13.77
C GLY A 112 -12.60 -24.57 12.93
N ALA A 113 -12.69 -24.43 11.61
CA ALA A 113 -12.62 -25.53 10.66
C ALA A 113 -11.17 -25.82 10.22
N GLU A 114 -10.98 -27.00 9.64
CA GLU A 114 -9.74 -27.35 8.93
C GLU A 114 -9.63 -26.60 7.60
N TRP A 115 -8.40 -26.40 7.13
CA TRP A 115 -8.05 -25.73 5.89
C TRP A 115 -7.06 -26.55 5.08
N ASP A 116 -7.38 -26.80 3.82
CA ASP A 116 -6.52 -27.57 2.93
C ASP A 116 -5.47 -26.68 2.24
N LEU A 117 -4.22 -27.13 2.28
CA LEU A 117 -3.13 -26.56 1.51
C LEU A 117 -3.00 -27.30 0.18
N LEU A 118 -3.00 -26.56 -0.93
CA LEU A 118 -3.20 -27.11 -2.28
C LEU A 118 -1.96 -26.92 -3.15
N SER A 119 -1.63 -27.91 -3.99
CA SER A 119 -0.55 -27.76 -4.97
C SER A 119 -0.91 -26.67 -5.98
N PRO A 120 -0.02 -25.69 -6.23
CA PRO A 120 -0.19 -24.74 -7.33
C PRO A 120 -0.28 -25.38 -8.71
N LYS A 121 0.28 -26.59 -8.88
CA LYS A 121 0.38 -27.27 -10.17
C LYS A 121 -0.94 -27.91 -10.60
N ASP A 122 -1.57 -28.66 -9.69
CA ASP A 122 -2.71 -29.53 -10.02
C ASP A 122 -3.86 -29.43 -9.01
N GLN A 123 -3.77 -28.50 -8.05
CA GLN A 123 -4.77 -28.27 -7.00
C GLN A 123 -5.00 -29.49 -6.09
N SER A 124 -4.13 -30.52 -6.15
CA SER A 124 -4.20 -31.65 -5.24
C SER A 124 -3.90 -31.20 -3.81
N LYS A 125 -4.61 -31.82 -2.86
CA LYS A 125 -4.35 -31.59 -1.45
C LYS A 125 -2.94 -32.06 -1.06
N ARG A 126 -2.19 -31.18 -0.41
CA ARG A 126 -0.82 -31.42 0.07
C ARG A 126 -0.77 -31.62 1.57
N ALA A 127 -1.54 -30.85 2.31
CA ALA A 127 -1.68 -30.95 3.76
C ALA A 127 -3.02 -30.35 4.18
N THR A 128 -3.38 -30.56 5.44
CA THR A 128 -4.54 -29.93 6.09
C THR A 128 -4.03 -29.31 7.40
N VAL A 129 -4.49 -28.10 7.71
CA VAL A 129 -4.11 -27.34 8.92
C VAL A 129 -5.36 -26.83 9.63
N ASP A 130 -5.27 -26.49 10.91
CA ASP A 130 -6.34 -25.75 11.60
C ASP A 130 -6.33 -24.29 11.13
N ALA A 131 -7.45 -23.80 10.60
CA ALA A 131 -7.52 -22.45 10.02
C ALA A 131 -7.25 -21.38 11.08
N ARG A 132 -7.78 -21.55 12.29
CA ARG A 132 -7.65 -20.58 13.39
C ARG A 132 -6.22 -20.53 13.90
N ALA A 133 -5.55 -21.67 14.04
CA ALA A 133 -4.15 -21.75 14.43
C ALA A 133 -3.24 -21.09 13.39
N LEU A 134 -3.50 -21.31 12.09
CA LEU A 134 -2.76 -20.64 11.01
C LEU A 134 -2.94 -19.11 11.07
N PHE A 135 -4.17 -18.64 11.25
CA PHE A 135 -4.45 -17.20 11.37
C PHE A 135 -3.84 -16.60 12.65
N GLN A 136 -3.88 -17.32 13.77
CA GLN A 136 -3.20 -16.92 15.00
C GLN A 136 -1.70 -16.75 14.78
N LYS A 137 -1.04 -17.73 14.13
CA LYS A 137 0.39 -17.64 13.78
C LYS A 137 0.70 -16.43 12.90
N LEU A 138 -0.17 -16.11 11.95
CA LEU A 138 -0.04 -14.93 11.09
C LEU A 138 -0.06 -13.65 11.94
N VAL A 139 -1.05 -13.49 12.81
CA VAL A 139 -1.20 -12.29 13.65
C VAL A 139 -0.08 -12.17 14.68
N GLU A 140 0.35 -13.26 15.31
CA GLU A 140 1.47 -13.28 16.26
C GLU A 140 2.79 -12.90 15.58
N THR A 141 3.02 -13.37 14.35
CA THR A 141 4.19 -12.99 13.56
C THR A 141 4.15 -11.50 13.22
N ARG A 142 2.98 -10.98 12.84
CA ARG A 142 2.79 -9.55 12.58
C ARG A 142 3.01 -8.69 13.82
N LEU A 143 2.59 -9.16 15.00
CA LEU A 143 2.89 -8.49 16.27
C LEU A 143 4.41 -8.44 16.54
N ALA A 144 5.12 -9.53 16.26
CA ALA A 144 6.55 -9.64 16.54
C ALA A 144 7.44 -8.89 15.53
N THR A 145 7.02 -8.78 14.27
CA THR A 145 7.88 -8.30 13.16
C THR A 145 7.32 -7.12 12.37
N GLY A 146 6.05 -6.75 12.60
CA GLY A 146 5.31 -5.78 11.78
C GLY A 146 4.69 -6.37 10.51
N GLU A 147 4.99 -7.63 10.18
CA GLU A 147 4.62 -8.30 8.93
C GLU A 147 4.22 -9.78 9.14
N PRO A 148 3.46 -10.41 8.23
CA PRO A 148 3.16 -9.98 6.85
C PRO A 148 2.10 -8.89 6.72
N TYR A 149 2.01 -8.30 5.52
CA TYR A 149 0.82 -7.59 5.05
C TYR A 149 -0.36 -8.57 4.92
N ILE A 150 -1.57 -8.06 5.08
CA ILE A 150 -2.80 -8.83 4.91
C ILE A 150 -3.60 -8.18 3.79
N VAL A 151 -3.88 -8.94 2.73
CA VAL A 151 -4.68 -8.47 1.59
C VAL A 151 -5.86 -9.42 1.42
N PHE A 152 -7.08 -8.89 1.51
CA PHE A 152 -8.30 -9.67 1.28
C PHE A 152 -8.57 -9.81 -0.22
N ASN A 153 -8.06 -10.89 -0.79
CA ASN A 153 -7.97 -11.10 -2.24
C ASN A 153 -9.34 -11.17 -2.93
N ASP A 154 -10.33 -11.80 -2.29
CA ASP A 154 -11.69 -11.91 -2.82
C ASP A 154 -12.38 -10.54 -2.85
N THR A 155 -12.17 -9.74 -1.81
CA THR A 155 -12.67 -8.35 -1.76
C THR A 155 -12.04 -7.51 -2.86
N VAL A 156 -10.72 -7.62 -3.06
CA VAL A 156 -10.01 -6.92 -4.14
C VAL A 156 -10.57 -7.30 -5.51
N ASN A 157 -10.64 -8.59 -5.83
CA ASN A 157 -11.11 -9.06 -7.14
C ASN A 157 -12.59 -8.74 -7.38
N ARG A 158 -13.43 -8.75 -6.33
CA ARG A 158 -14.84 -8.36 -6.42
C ARG A 158 -15.00 -6.87 -6.73
N ASN A 159 -14.13 -6.00 -6.23
CA ASN A 159 -14.22 -4.55 -6.41
C ASN A 159 -13.45 -4.01 -7.62
N MET A 160 -12.68 -4.84 -8.32
CA MET A 160 -11.99 -4.50 -9.56
C MET A 160 -12.95 -3.92 -10.62
N PRO A 161 -12.50 -3.07 -11.57
CA PRO A 161 -13.40 -2.53 -12.60
C PRO A 161 -14.16 -3.62 -13.36
N LYS A 162 -15.44 -3.35 -13.68
CA LYS A 162 -16.32 -4.35 -14.30
C LYS A 162 -15.74 -4.89 -15.61
N HIS A 163 -15.22 -4.01 -16.46
CA HIS A 163 -14.63 -4.39 -17.75
C HIS A 163 -13.41 -5.30 -17.60
N HIS A 164 -12.65 -5.20 -16.51
CA HIS A 164 -11.58 -6.16 -16.20
C HIS A 164 -12.12 -7.52 -15.72
N ARG A 165 -13.13 -7.52 -14.83
CA ARG A 165 -13.73 -8.77 -14.33
C ARG A 165 -14.39 -9.57 -15.45
N ASP A 166 -15.09 -8.90 -16.35
CA ASP A 166 -15.87 -9.54 -17.43
C ASP A 166 -14.97 -10.29 -18.44
N VAL A 167 -13.71 -9.85 -18.63
CA VAL A 167 -12.73 -10.53 -19.49
C VAL A 167 -11.85 -11.54 -18.74
N GLY A 168 -12.10 -11.74 -17.44
CA GLY A 168 -11.40 -12.73 -16.63
C GLY A 168 -10.02 -12.31 -16.12
N LEU A 169 -9.68 -11.01 -16.16
CA LEU A 169 -8.49 -10.51 -15.47
C LEU A 169 -8.60 -10.77 -13.97
N LYS A 170 -7.44 -10.96 -13.33
CA LYS A 170 -7.34 -11.22 -11.89
C LYS A 170 -6.24 -10.38 -11.27
N VAL A 171 -6.50 -9.91 -10.05
CA VAL A 171 -5.48 -9.35 -9.16
C VAL A 171 -4.97 -10.49 -8.30
N SER A 172 -3.69 -10.80 -8.42
CA SER A 172 -3.02 -11.89 -7.69
C SER A 172 -1.96 -11.38 -6.71
N THR A 173 -1.80 -10.07 -6.57
CA THR A 173 -0.79 -9.45 -5.72
C THR A 173 -1.17 -8.00 -5.46
N SER A 174 -0.53 -7.40 -4.46
CA SER A 174 -0.42 -5.94 -4.38
C SER A 174 1.00 -5.51 -4.75
N ASN A 175 1.23 -4.20 -4.82
CA ASN A 175 2.57 -3.60 -4.91
C ASN A 175 3.33 -3.65 -3.57
N LEU A 176 4.48 -2.97 -3.49
CA LEU A 176 5.30 -2.87 -2.26
C LEU A 176 4.52 -2.31 -1.05
N CYS A 177 3.63 -1.34 -1.27
CA CYS A 177 2.98 -0.58 -0.19
C CYS A 177 1.53 -1.00 0.10
N SER A 178 1.05 -2.09 -0.52
CA SER A 178 -0.28 -2.69 -0.32
C SER A 178 -1.50 -1.87 -0.79
N GLU A 179 -1.32 -0.73 -1.46
CA GLU A 179 -2.40 0.14 -1.93
C GLU A 179 -2.83 -0.11 -3.39
N ILE A 180 -1.97 -0.74 -4.20
CA ILE A 180 -2.21 -0.94 -5.63
C ILE A 180 -2.61 -2.38 -5.92
N THR A 181 -3.83 -2.54 -6.42
CA THR A 181 -4.47 -3.83 -6.69
C THR A 181 -4.86 -3.94 -8.16
N LEU A 182 -3.85 -3.92 -9.03
CA LEU A 182 -4.01 -3.99 -10.48
C LEU A 182 -3.78 -5.41 -11.02
N PRO A 183 -4.43 -5.80 -12.13
CA PRO A 183 -4.21 -7.10 -12.74
C PRO A 183 -2.76 -7.32 -13.17
N THR A 184 -2.25 -8.53 -12.94
CA THR A 184 -0.93 -8.96 -13.42
C THR A 184 -1.00 -10.38 -13.97
N GLY A 185 0.03 -10.78 -14.72
CA GLY A 185 0.07 -12.09 -15.37
C GLY A 185 -0.60 -12.08 -16.74
N ARG A 186 -0.93 -13.27 -17.25
CA ARG A 186 -1.39 -13.44 -18.63
C ARG A 186 -2.84 -12.98 -18.80
N ASP A 187 -3.09 -12.15 -19.80
CA ASP A 187 -4.42 -11.62 -20.12
C ASP A 187 -5.16 -12.41 -21.20
N GLN A 188 -6.37 -11.97 -21.55
CA GLN A 188 -7.22 -12.59 -22.56
C GLN A 188 -6.64 -12.56 -23.98
N HIS A 189 -5.66 -11.69 -24.24
CA HIS A 189 -4.93 -11.60 -25.51
C HIS A 189 -3.69 -12.49 -25.54
N GLY A 190 -3.44 -13.23 -24.45
CA GLY A 190 -2.29 -14.10 -24.29
C GLY A 190 -1.00 -13.36 -23.94
N MET A 191 -1.07 -12.07 -23.60
CA MET A 191 0.06 -11.20 -23.27
C MET A 191 0.28 -11.15 -21.76
N ASP A 192 1.53 -11.10 -21.32
CA ASP A 192 1.87 -10.98 -19.90
C ASP A 192 1.88 -9.52 -19.44
N ARG A 193 1.07 -9.21 -18.41
CA ARG A 193 0.98 -7.89 -17.80
C ARG A 193 1.88 -7.77 -16.57
N THR A 194 2.49 -6.59 -16.44
CA THR A 194 3.15 -6.12 -15.22
C THR A 194 2.55 -4.76 -14.87
N ALA A 195 1.85 -4.66 -13.74
CA ALA A 195 1.16 -3.43 -13.38
C ALA A 195 2.14 -2.28 -13.06
N VAL A 196 1.74 -1.05 -13.38
CA VAL A 196 2.54 0.17 -13.14
C VAL A 196 1.75 1.13 -12.26
N CYS A 197 2.42 1.73 -11.28
CA CYS A 197 1.83 2.68 -10.35
C CYS A 197 2.17 4.12 -10.80
N CYS A 198 1.18 4.89 -11.24
CA CYS A 198 1.33 6.32 -11.52
C CYS A 198 0.56 7.12 -10.47
N LEU A 199 1.27 7.76 -9.54
CA LEU A 199 0.70 8.22 -8.28
C LEU A 199 0.80 9.74 -8.09
N SER A 200 -0.20 10.29 -7.42
CA SER A 200 -0.16 11.64 -6.84
C SER A 200 -0.92 11.65 -5.51
N SER A 201 -0.88 12.75 -4.76
CA SER A 201 -1.64 12.88 -3.52
C SER A 201 -2.15 14.30 -3.32
N LEU A 202 -3.44 14.43 -3.08
CA LEU A 202 -4.08 15.70 -2.74
C LEU A 202 -3.76 16.06 -1.29
N ASN A 203 -3.43 17.33 -1.01
CA ASN A 203 -3.26 17.77 0.37
C ASN A 203 -4.62 18.17 0.98
N LEU A 204 -5.14 17.35 1.90
CA LEU A 204 -6.41 17.62 2.60
C LEU A 204 -6.30 18.76 3.60
N GLU A 205 -5.09 19.09 4.08
CA GLU A 205 -4.88 20.25 4.95
C GLU A 205 -5.31 21.56 4.27
N THR A 206 -5.08 21.66 2.96
CA THR A 206 -5.47 22.81 2.13
C THR A 206 -6.84 22.61 1.45
N TRP A 207 -7.68 21.69 1.94
CA TRP A 207 -8.99 21.36 1.37
C TRP A 207 -9.84 22.59 1.01
N ASP A 208 -9.90 23.58 1.92
CA ASP A 208 -10.73 24.78 1.73
C ASP A 208 -10.24 25.66 0.56
N GLU A 209 -8.98 25.52 0.15
CA GLU A 209 -8.37 26.27 -0.96
C GLU A 209 -8.76 25.68 -2.32
N TRP A 210 -8.89 24.35 -2.44
CA TRP A 210 -9.01 23.70 -3.75
C TRP A 210 -10.33 22.97 -4.01
N HIS A 211 -11.11 22.58 -2.99
CA HIS A 211 -12.32 21.77 -3.21
C HIS A 211 -13.42 22.48 -4.02
N GLY A 212 -13.39 23.81 -4.06
CA GLY A 212 -14.30 24.64 -4.85
C GLY A 212 -13.84 24.85 -6.29
N GLU A 213 -12.58 24.54 -6.60
CA GLU A 213 -11.98 24.77 -7.91
C GLU A 213 -12.40 23.68 -8.89
N LYS A 214 -13.11 24.09 -9.95
CA LYS A 214 -13.80 23.16 -10.85
C LYS A 214 -12.85 22.21 -11.58
N SER A 215 -11.70 22.70 -12.02
CA SER A 215 -10.73 21.92 -12.82
C SER A 215 -9.70 21.19 -11.96
N PHE A 216 -9.60 21.45 -10.65
CA PHE A 216 -8.45 21.02 -9.86
C PHE A 216 -8.16 19.51 -9.93
N ILE A 217 -9.19 18.67 -9.75
CA ILE A 217 -9.04 17.21 -9.85
C ILE A 217 -8.79 16.79 -11.30
N GLU A 218 -9.42 17.44 -12.27
CA GLU A 218 -9.22 17.13 -13.69
C GLU A 218 -7.80 17.45 -14.15
N ASP A 219 -7.24 18.59 -13.74
CA ASP A 219 -5.85 18.99 -13.98
C ASP A 219 -4.86 17.94 -13.43
N ILE A 220 -5.13 17.39 -12.24
CA ILE A 220 -4.30 16.34 -11.62
C ILE A 220 -4.44 15.02 -12.37
N MET A 221 -5.65 14.61 -12.74
CA MET A 221 -5.87 13.39 -13.51
C MET A 221 -5.24 13.49 -14.90
N ARG A 222 -5.32 14.66 -15.55
CA ARG A 222 -4.65 14.95 -16.82
C ARG A 222 -3.13 14.94 -16.69
N PHE A 223 -2.60 15.49 -15.60
CA PHE A 223 -1.18 15.39 -15.29
C PHE A 223 -0.72 13.94 -15.15
N LEU A 224 -1.46 13.11 -14.40
CA LEU A 224 -1.18 11.67 -14.29
C LEU A 224 -1.26 10.96 -15.64
N ASP A 225 -2.25 11.27 -16.47
CA ASP A 225 -2.37 10.72 -17.83
C ASP A 225 -1.17 11.07 -18.70
N ASN A 226 -0.68 12.31 -18.60
CA ASN A 226 0.50 12.77 -19.33
C ASN A 226 1.78 12.07 -18.83
N VAL A 227 1.94 11.91 -17.51
CA VAL A 227 3.07 11.17 -16.92
C VAL A 227 3.04 9.70 -17.36
N LEU A 228 1.86 9.09 -17.39
CA LEU A 228 1.71 7.71 -17.82
C LEU A 228 1.97 7.56 -19.33
N GLN A 229 1.51 8.51 -20.14
CA GLN A 229 1.81 8.54 -21.58
C GLN A 229 3.32 8.65 -21.82
N ASP A 230 3.98 9.54 -21.11
CA ASP A 230 5.42 9.73 -21.17
C ASP A 230 6.20 8.45 -20.82
N TYR A 231 5.75 7.71 -19.80
CA TYR A 231 6.28 6.40 -19.48
C TYR A 231 6.07 5.40 -20.63
N ILE A 232 4.86 5.33 -21.20
CA ILE A 232 4.54 4.41 -22.32
C ILE A 232 5.44 4.68 -23.52
N ASP A 233 5.66 5.94 -23.85
CA ASP A 233 6.45 6.35 -25.02
C ASP A 233 7.94 6.04 -24.85
N ARG A 234 8.48 6.22 -23.63
CA ARG A 234 9.92 6.07 -23.34
C ARG A 234 10.33 4.74 -22.72
N ALA A 235 9.38 3.88 -22.32
CA ALA A 235 9.68 2.61 -21.70
C ALA A 235 10.52 1.73 -22.64
N PRO A 236 11.66 1.19 -22.17
CA PRO A 236 12.52 0.35 -22.98
C PRO A 236 11.94 -1.06 -23.16
N ASP A 237 12.50 -1.85 -24.08
CA ASP A 237 11.98 -3.18 -24.42
C ASP A 237 12.03 -4.16 -23.24
N GLU A 238 12.97 -4.00 -22.31
CA GLU A 238 13.05 -4.81 -21.08
C GLU A 238 11.84 -4.58 -20.14
N MET A 239 11.09 -3.50 -20.34
CA MET A 239 9.85 -3.17 -19.63
C MET A 239 8.61 -3.33 -20.52
N ALA A 240 8.68 -4.09 -21.62
CA ALA A 240 7.59 -4.25 -22.57
C ALA A 240 6.27 -4.71 -21.92
N ARG A 241 6.32 -5.60 -20.92
CA ARG A 241 5.15 -6.08 -20.16
C ARG A 241 4.48 -4.96 -19.36
N ALA A 242 5.30 -4.11 -18.76
CA ALA A 242 4.85 -2.97 -17.97
C ALA A 242 4.31 -1.83 -18.86
N LYS A 243 5.00 -1.54 -19.97
CA LYS A 243 4.50 -0.65 -21.04
C LYS A 243 3.15 -1.12 -21.58
N TYR A 244 3.03 -2.42 -21.86
CA TYR A 244 1.79 -3.02 -22.36
C TYR A 244 0.65 -2.86 -21.35
N SER A 245 0.84 -3.24 -20.08
CA SER A 245 -0.20 -3.07 -19.05
C SER A 245 -0.63 -1.60 -18.94
N ALA A 246 0.34 -0.69 -18.76
CA ALA A 246 0.08 0.75 -18.64
C ALA A 246 -0.70 1.33 -19.81
N MET A 247 -0.39 0.91 -21.04
CA MET A 247 -1.11 1.35 -22.24
C MET A 247 -2.54 0.82 -22.28
N ARG A 248 -2.75 -0.45 -21.92
CA ARG A 248 -4.06 -1.13 -21.96
C ARG A 248 -5.06 -0.57 -20.95
N GLU A 249 -4.66 -0.48 -19.69
CA GLU A 249 -5.57 -0.15 -18.59
C GLU A 249 -5.56 1.33 -18.22
N ARG A 250 -4.45 2.03 -18.55
CA ARG A 250 -4.16 3.41 -18.15
C ARG A 250 -4.49 3.70 -16.68
N SER A 251 -4.19 2.78 -15.77
CA SER A 251 -4.54 2.93 -14.36
C SER A 251 -3.64 3.96 -13.69
N VAL A 252 -4.25 4.82 -12.88
CA VAL A 252 -3.57 5.83 -12.05
C VAL A 252 -4.03 5.71 -10.58
N GLY A 253 -3.25 6.27 -9.67
CA GLY A 253 -3.54 6.27 -8.24
C GLY A 253 -3.43 7.67 -7.65
N MET A 254 -4.51 8.44 -7.76
CA MET A 254 -4.65 9.70 -7.02
C MET A 254 -5.07 9.39 -5.58
N GLY A 255 -4.14 9.63 -4.65
CA GLY A 255 -4.35 9.47 -3.21
C GLY A 255 -4.56 10.81 -2.50
N VAL A 256 -4.36 10.79 -1.19
CA VAL A 256 -4.43 12.00 -0.34
C VAL A 256 -3.30 11.98 0.68
N MET A 257 -3.03 13.13 1.28
CA MET A 257 -2.25 13.32 2.51
C MET A 257 -2.89 14.41 3.37
N GLY A 258 -2.40 14.60 4.60
CA GLY A 258 -2.77 15.73 5.44
C GLY A 258 -4.11 15.60 6.17
N PHE A 259 -4.69 14.38 6.23
CA PHE A 259 -6.02 14.22 6.87
C PHE A 259 -6.02 14.59 8.36
N HIS A 260 -5.05 14.10 9.15
CA HIS A 260 -5.01 14.43 10.56
C HIS A 260 -4.61 15.89 10.80
N SER A 261 -3.71 16.45 9.99
CA SER A 261 -3.39 17.88 10.02
C SER A 261 -4.64 18.74 9.76
N PHE A 262 -5.47 18.37 8.79
CA PHE A 262 -6.75 19.03 8.55
C PHE A 262 -7.67 18.98 9.78
N LEU A 263 -7.81 17.81 10.41
CA LEU A 263 -8.64 17.66 11.61
C LEU A 263 -8.12 18.55 12.76
N GLN A 264 -6.81 18.55 13.00
CA GLN A 264 -6.18 19.38 14.03
C GLN A 264 -6.31 20.88 13.75
N MET A 265 -6.17 21.29 12.48
CA MET A 265 -6.44 22.67 12.05
C MET A 265 -7.87 23.10 12.38
N LYS A 266 -8.84 22.19 12.26
CA LYS A 266 -10.25 22.44 12.56
C LYS A 266 -10.62 22.21 14.03
N GLY A 267 -9.67 21.81 14.88
CA GLY A 267 -9.95 21.47 16.28
C GLY A 267 -10.86 20.25 16.43
N ILE A 268 -10.77 19.29 15.51
CA ILE A 268 -11.58 18.07 15.49
C ILE A 268 -10.75 16.89 15.98
N GLY A 269 -11.20 16.21 17.03
CA GLY A 269 -10.63 14.93 17.47
C GLY A 269 -10.80 13.83 16.41
N PHE A 270 -9.78 13.00 16.22
CA PHE A 270 -9.81 11.92 15.24
C PHE A 270 -10.95 10.93 15.51
N GLU A 271 -11.15 10.60 16.79
CA GLU A 271 -12.18 9.67 17.30
C GLU A 271 -13.55 10.35 17.45
N SER A 272 -13.97 11.13 16.46
CA SER A 272 -15.20 11.90 16.52
C SER A 272 -16.17 11.63 15.37
N PRO A 273 -17.48 11.78 15.59
CA PRO A 273 -18.46 11.78 14.49
C PRO A 273 -18.15 12.83 13.42
N MET A 274 -17.57 13.98 13.81
CA MET A 274 -17.23 15.04 12.88
C MET A 274 -16.07 14.64 11.95
N ALA A 275 -15.04 13.96 12.46
CA ALA A 275 -13.97 13.40 11.64
C ALA A 275 -14.52 12.41 10.60
N LYS A 276 -15.46 11.54 10.99
CA LYS A 276 -16.14 10.62 10.07
C LYS A 276 -16.96 11.35 9.00
N VAL A 277 -17.66 12.43 9.35
CA VAL A 277 -18.41 13.25 8.39
C VAL A 277 -17.47 13.87 7.36
N TRP A 278 -16.35 14.44 7.80
CA TRP A 278 -15.34 15.02 6.91
C TRP A 278 -14.70 13.98 6.01
N ASN A 279 -14.32 12.83 6.56
CA ASN A 279 -13.81 11.68 5.81
C ASN A 279 -14.76 11.33 4.63
N LEU A 280 -16.04 11.07 4.94
CA LEU A 280 -17.03 10.72 3.93
C LEU A 280 -17.27 11.85 2.92
N LYS A 281 -17.29 13.11 3.37
CA LYS A 281 -17.48 14.27 2.50
C LYS A 281 -16.33 14.41 1.49
N MET A 282 -15.09 14.36 1.97
CA MET A 282 -13.89 14.51 1.15
C MET A 282 -13.78 13.39 0.12
N PHE A 283 -13.85 12.13 0.55
CA PHE A 283 -13.67 11.00 -0.37
C PHE A 283 -14.82 10.84 -1.36
N LYS A 284 -16.07 11.17 -1.00
CA LYS A 284 -17.18 11.22 -1.98
C LYS A 284 -16.94 12.27 -3.05
N HIS A 285 -16.49 13.47 -2.65
CA HIS A 285 -16.19 14.55 -3.59
C HIS A 285 -15.03 14.15 -4.52
N ILE A 286 -13.91 13.68 -3.97
CA ILE A 286 -12.72 13.28 -4.74
C ILE A 286 -13.08 12.16 -5.73
N SER A 287 -13.82 11.14 -5.27
CA SER A 287 -14.24 10.02 -6.12
C SER A 287 -15.17 10.47 -7.26
N ALA A 288 -16.17 11.31 -6.97
CA ALA A 288 -17.06 11.84 -7.99
C ALA A 288 -16.28 12.65 -9.04
N LYS A 289 -15.36 13.51 -8.60
CA LYS A 289 -14.54 14.33 -9.50
C LYS A 289 -13.50 13.54 -10.29
N ALA A 290 -12.92 12.50 -9.72
CA ALA A 290 -12.02 11.60 -10.46
C ALA A 290 -12.77 10.83 -11.57
N ASN A 291 -14.02 10.42 -11.32
CA ASN A 291 -14.86 9.77 -12.32
C ASN A 291 -15.26 10.75 -13.44
N GLU A 292 -15.68 11.97 -13.09
CA GLU A 292 -15.99 13.04 -14.05
C GLU A 292 -14.78 13.33 -14.95
N ALA A 293 -13.59 13.53 -14.35
CA ALA A 293 -12.36 13.77 -15.08
C ALA A 293 -11.99 12.60 -16.01
N SER A 294 -12.17 11.36 -15.57
CA SER A 294 -11.92 10.17 -16.40
C SER A 294 -12.81 10.14 -17.64
N MET A 295 -14.11 10.43 -17.49
CA MET A 295 -15.03 10.51 -18.63
C MET A 295 -14.68 11.64 -19.58
N MET A 296 -14.42 12.85 -19.07
CA MET A 296 -14.03 14.01 -19.88
C MET A 296 -12.76 13.73 -20.70
N LEU A 297 -11.74 13.16 -20.06
CA LEU A 297 -10.49 12.81 -20.73
C LEU A 297 -10.69 11.66 -21.72
N ALA A 298 -11.68 10.79 -21.50
CA ALA A 298 -12.02 9.73 -22.46
C ALA A 298 -12.70 10.30 -23.70
N GLU A 299 -13.57 11.30 -23.56
CA GLU A 299 -14.17 12.02 -24.69
C GLU A 299 -13.10 12.79 -25.49
N GLU A 300 -12.14 13.42 -24.81
CA GLU A 300 -11.07 14.18 -25.46
C GLU A 300 -10.01 13.29 -26.13
N ARG A 301 -9.58 12.22 -25.45
CA ARG A 301 -8.37 11.44 -25.80
C ARG A 301 -8.64 9.97 -26.13
N GLY A 302 -9.91 9.56 -26.12
CA GLY A 302 -10.32 8.15 -26.18
C GLY A 302 -10.25 7.45 -24.82
N ALA A 303 -11.15 6.48 -24.63
CA ALA A 303 -11.07 5.53 -23.52
C ALA A 303 -9.74 4.76 -23.53
N CYS A 304 -9.37 4.20 -22.38
CA CYS A 304 -8.31 3.20 -22.37
C CYS A 304 -8.77 1.94 -23.14
N PRO A 305 -7.85 1.23 -23.82
CA PRO A 305 -8.20 0.05 -24.61
C PRO A 305 -9.00 -1.03 -23.86
N ASP A 306 -8.69 -1.28 -22.59
CA ASP A 306 -9.42 -2.27 -21.77
C ASP A 306 -10.88 -1.85 -21.53
N ALA A 307 -11.15 -0.55 -21.38
CA ALA A 307 -12.50 -0.03 -21.22
C ALA A 307 -13.24 0.04 -22.58
N GLU A 308 -12.56 0.53 -23.62
CA GLU A 308 -13.11 0.71 -24.97
C GLU A 308 -13.61 -0.61 -25.56
N GLU A 309 -12.82 -1.70 -25.45
CA GLU A 309 -13.20 -3.04 -25.95
C GLU A 309 -14.49 -3.59 -25.30
N MET A 310 -14.79 -3.12 -24.09
CA MET A 310 -15.98 -3.52 -23.33
C MET A 310 -17.11 -2.47 -23.41
N GLY A 311 -16.95 -1.45 -24.26
CA GLY A 311 -17.94 -0.38 -24.44
C GLY A 311 -18.05 0.60 -23.27
N ALA A 312 -17.02 0.70 -22.42
CA ALA A 312 -16.96 1.63 -21.31
C ALA A 312 -16.22 2.91 -21.69
N MET A 313 -16.80 4.07 -21.34
CA MET A 313 -16.26 5.39 -21.69
C MET A 313 -15.35 5.93 -20.57
N GLU A 314 -14.22 5.27 -20.33
CA GLU A 314 -13.32 5.56 -19.20
C GLU A 314 -11.88 5.71 -19.67
N ARG A 315 -11.25 6.85 -19.34
CA ARG A 315 -9.83 7.08 -19.66
C ARG A 315 -8.91 6.21 -18.81
N PHE A 316 -9.29 5.98 -17.55
CA PHE A 316 -8.51 5.20 -16.60
C PHE A 316 -9.35 4.05 -16.05
N SER A 317 -8.82 2.83 -16.10
CA SER A 317 -9.51 1.67 -15.51
C SER A 317 -9.59 1.78 -13.98
N CYS A 318 -8.50 2.19 -13.34
CA CYS A 318 -8.43 2.54 -11.92
C CYS A 318 -7.93 3.98 -11.75
N LYS A 319 -8.44 4.71 -10.74
CA LYS A 319 -8.27 6.17 -10.61
C LYS A 319 -7.65 6.62 -9.28
N MET A 320 -7.94 5.88 -8.20
CA MET A 320 -7.64 6.31 -6.83
C MET A 320 -6.91 5.21 -6.07
N ALA A 321 -5.88 5.59 -5.34
CA ALA A 321 -5.17 4.73 -4.40
C ALA A 321 -4.45 5.62 -3.38
N ILE A 322 -4.66 5.38 -2.09
CA ILE A 322 -4.02 6.16 -1.02
C ILE A 322 -2.68 5.51 -0.70
N ALA A 323 -1.62 5.99 -1.34
CA ALA A 323 -0.26 5.52 -1.09
C ALA A 323 0.36 6.19 0.14
N PRO A 324 1.38 5.57 0.76
CA PRO A 324 2.17 6.23 1.81
C PRO A 324 2.84 7.50 1.28
N THR A 325 2.66 8.62 1.99
CA THR A 325 3.14 9.93 1.53
C THR A 325 4.29 10.48 2.38
N ALA A 326 5.11 9.61 3.00
CA ALA A 326 6.08 9.98 4.02
C ALA A 326 7.02 11.14 3.62
N SER A 327 7.59 11.12 2.41
CA SER A 327 8.49 12.19 1.96
C SER A 327 7.75 13.44 1.49
N ILE A 328 6.67 13.28 0.71
CA ILE A 328 5.95 14.42 0.14
C ILE A 328 5.16 15.20 1.18
N SER A 329 4.71 14.55 2.27
CA SER A 329 4.05 15.26 3.37
C SER A 329 5.01 16.18 4.13
N ILE A 330 6.28 15.78 4.25
CA ILE A 330 7.36 16.63 4.78
C ILE A 330 7.63 17.81 3.83
N ILE A 331 7.72 17.54 2.53
CA ILE A 331 7.94 18.59 1.51
C ILE A 331 6.81 19.62 1.52
N CYS A 332 5.56 19.18 1.72
CA CYS A 332 4.39 20.04 1.81
C CYS A 332 4.20 20.71 3.18
N GLY A 333 5.30 21.06 3.86
CA GLY A 333 5.26 21.83 5.11
C GLY A 333 5.09 20.98 6.37
N GLY A 334 5.31 19.67 6.30
CA GLY A 334 5.22 18.79 7.47
C GLY A 334 3.78 18.38 7.81
N THR A 335 2.92 18.25 6.80
CA THR A 335 1.56 17.74 6.98
C THR A 335 1.55 16.26 7.37
N SER A 336 0.45 15.77 7.95
CA SER A 336 0.31 14.37 8.31
C SER A 336 0.41 13.46 7.08
N ALA A 337 1.07 12.32 7.20
CA ALA A 337 1.17 11.38 6.09
C ALA A 337 -0.19 10.74 5.78
N CYS A 338 -0.50 10.57 4.48
CA CYS A 338 -1.70 9.91 3.96
C CYS A 338 -2.98 10.25 4.73
N ILE A 339 -3.65 9.23 5.25
CA ILE A 339 -4.83 9.34 6.12
C ILE A 339 -4.48 9.02 7.59
N GLU A 340 -3.20 8.87 7.90
CA GLU A 340 -2.72 8.33 9.16
C GLU A 340 -2.75 9.39 10.27
N PRO A 341 -3.06 8.98 11.51
CA PRO A 341 -2.81 9.83 12.65
C PRO A 341 -1.32 10.11 12.84
N ILE A 342 -1.02 11.24 13.49
CA ILE A 342 0.34 11.72 13.67
C ILE A 342 0.95 10.93 14.84
N PRO A 343 2.14 10.33 14.69
CA PRO A 343 2.70 9.47 15.73
C PRO A 343 3.20 10.21 16.97
N ALA A 344 3.53 11.50 16.84
CA ALA A 344 4.01 12.33 17.94
C ALA A 344 3.80 13.81 17.64
N ASN A 345 3.37 14.60 18.63
CA ASN A 345 3.23 16.06 18.46
C ASN A 345 4.57 16.83 18.51
N ILE A 346 5.66 16.16 18.89
CA ILE A 346 7.03 16.66 18.79
C ILE A 346 7.95 15.48 18.53
N TYR A 347 8.84 15.60 17.55
CA TYR A 347 9.80 14.55 17.22
C TYR A 347 11.09 15.13 16.66
N THR A 348 12.16 14.33 16.71
CA THR A 348 13.45 14.70 16.12
C THR A 348 13.55 14.16 14.71
N HIS A 349 13.59 15.06 13.73
CA HIS A 349 13.81 14.73 12.33
C HIS A 349 15.30 14.75 12.01
N LYS A 350 15.85 13.59 11.64
CA LYS A 350 17.26 13.47 11.22
C LYS A 350 17.37 13.69 9.71
N THR A 351 18.21 14.63 9.32
CA THR A 351 18.58 14.91 7.93
C THR A 351 20.08 14.70 7.74
N LEU A 352 20.55 14.74 6.49
CA LEU A 352 21.98 14.71 6.18
C LEU A 352 22.75 15.89 6.80
N SER A 353 22.09 17.03 7.04
CA SER A 353 22.70 18.25 7.59
C SER A 353 22.58 18.39 9.10
N GLY A 354 21.91 17.45 9.78
CA GLY A 354 21.73 17.49 11.24
C GLY A 354 20.40 16.94 11.72
N SER A 355 20.18 17.01 13.04
CA SER A 355 18.92 16.62 13.68
C SER A 355 18.16 17.87 14.11
N PHE A 356 16.90 17.98 13.69
CA PHE A 356 16.04 19.12 13.96
C PHE A 356 14.82 18.68 14.74
N VAL A 357 14.42 19.46 15.75
CA VAL A 357 13.17 19.23 16.48
C VAL A 357 12.03 19.79 15.65
N VAL A 358 11.06 18.93 15.32
CA VAL A 358 9.83 19.30 14.62
C VAL A 358 8.70 19.28 15.62
N LYS A 359 8.00 20.40 15.75
CA LYS A 359 6.82 20.55 16.60
C LYS A 359 5.56 20.57 15.74
N ASN A 360 4.46 20.08 16.30
CA ASN A 360 3.15 20.23 15.69
C ASN A 360 2.74 21.73 15.67
N PRO A 361 2.57 22.34 14.48
CA PRO A 361 2.29 23.76 14.36
C PRO A 361 0.92 24.16 14.92
N TYR A 362 -0.06 23.24 14.89
CA TYR A 362 -1.40 23.49 15.44
C TYR A 362 -1.38 23.45 16.97
N LEU A 363 -0.67 22.48 17.54
CA LEU A 363 -0.47 22.43 18.99
C LEU A 363 0.32 23.65 19.48
N GLU A 364 1.34 24.09 18.76
CA GLU A 364 2.12 25.28 19.12
C GLU A 364 1.23 26.53 19.21
N LYS A 365 0.37 26.74 18.21
CA LYS A 365 -0.63 27.83 18.25
C LYS A 365 -1.56 27.72 19.46
N LEU A 366 -2.03 26.52 19.79
CA LEU A 366 -2.87 26.31 20.98
C LEU A 366 -2.12 26.63 22.27
N LEU A 367 -0.89 26.14 22.43
CA LEU A 367 -0.06 26.41 23.60
C LEU A 367 0.24 27.91 23.76
N GLN A 368 0.49 28.63 22.65
CA GLN A 368 0.67 30.08 22.65
C GLN A 368 -0.59 30.81 23.11
N SER A 369 -1.77 30.41 22.62
CA SER A 369 -3.05 31.02 23.02
C SER A 369 -3.36 30.86 24.53
N LYS A 370 -2.77 29.85 25.18
CA LYS A 370 -2.88 29.59 26.62
C LYS A 370 -1.72 30.14 27.44
N SER A 371 -0.75 30.82 26.81
CA SER A 371 0.50 31.26 27.45
C SER A 371 1.27 30.09 28.09
N LYS A 372 1.25 28.93 27.44
CA LYS A 372 1.93 27.69 27.87
C LYS A 372 3.01 27.21 26.89
N ASP A 373 3.26 27.94 25.81
CA ASP A 373 4.36 27.65 24.88
C ASP A 373 5.71 27.94 25.55
N SER A 374 6.31 26.91 26.13
CA SER A 374 7.59 26.99 26.83
C SER A 374 8.42 25.75 26.58
N VAL A 375 9.75 25.89 26.69
CA VAL A 375 10.69 24.77 26.52
C VAL A 375 10.37 23.63 27.49
N ALA A 376 9.99 23.94 28.73
CA ALA A 376 9.63 22.94 29.73
C ALA A 376 8.41 22.09 29.31
N VAL A 377 7.38 22.72 28.74
CA VAL A 377 6.18 22.01 28.26
C VAL A 377 6.54 21.12 27.06
N TRP A 378 7.28 21.63 26.08
CA TRP A 378 7.69 20.83 24.92
C TRP A 378 8.59 19.66 25.29
N ASN A 379 9.52 19.85 26.24
CA ASN A 379 10.34 18.75 26.76
C ASN A 379 9.48 17.70 27.46
N SER A 380 8.48 18.12 28.24
CA SER A 380 7.54 17.19 28.88
C SER A 380 6.74 16.38 27.87
N ILE A 381 6.29 16.98 26.76
CA ILE A 381 5.62 16.27 25.66
C ILE A 381 6.58 15.27 25.00
N LEU A 382 7.83 15.66 24.75
CA LEU A 382 8.85 14.79 24.17
C LEU A 382 9.18 13.59 25.07
N GLU A 383 9.32 13.81 26.38
CA GLU A 383 9.53 12.77 27.40
C GLU A 383 8.36 11.78 27.49
N LYS A 384 7.15 12.22 27.09
CA LYS A 384 5.95 11.39 27.00
C LYS A 384 5.68 10.90 25.57
N GLY A 385 6.72 10.80 24.74
CA GLY A 385 6.63 10.21 23.40
C GLY A 385 5.80 11.03 22.41
N GLY A 386 5.64 12.33 22.64
CA GLY A 386 4.80 13.20 21.81
C GLY A 386 3.37 13.39 22.32
N SER A 387 2.99 12.77 23.43
CA SER A 387 1.66 12.87 24.03
C SER A 387 1.41 14.20 24.73
N VAL A 388 0.16 14.68 24.67
CA VAL A 388 -0.32 15.84 25.44
C VAL A 388 -1.29 15.45 26.55
N GLN A 389 -1.60 14.16 26.71
CA GLN A 389 -2.69 13.70 27.58
C GLN A 389 -2.46 14.03 29.07
N HIS A 390 -1.20 14.17 29.47
CA HIS A 390 -0.78 14.54 30.84
C HIS A 390 -0.81 16.05 31.13
N LEU A 391 -1.10 16.90 30.14
CA LEU A 391 -1.12 18.36 30.35
C LEU A 391 -2.44 18.79 31.02
N ASP A 392 -2.39 19.14 32.30
CA ASP A 392 -3.58 19.47 33.11
C ASP A 392 -4.28 20.77 32.70
N PHE A 393 -3.60 21.65 31.97
CA PHE A 393 -4.17 22.91 31.49
C PHE A 393 -4.91 22.77 30.16
N LEU A 394 -4.88 21.58 29.52
CA LEU A 394 -5.70 21.26 28.36
C LEU A 394 -7.00 20.61 28.82
N ASN A 395 -8.11 21.01 28.21
CA ASN A 395 -9.39 20.32 28.40
C ASN A 395 -9.42 19.00 27.61
N GLN A 396 -10.47 18.20 27.79
CA GLN A 396 -10.57 16.89 27.14
C GLN A 396 -10.67 17.01 25.61
N ASP A 397 -11.44 17.96 25.09
CA ASP A 397 -11.59 18.16 23.64
C ASP A 397 -10.25 18.50 22.99
N GLU A 398 -9.47 19.39 23.60
CA GLU A 398 -8.13 19.74 23.15
C GLU A 398 -7.19 18.53 23.20
N LYS A 399 -7.26 17.73 24.26
CA LYS A 399 -6.48 16.48 24.36
C LYS A 399 -6.86 15.48 23.27
N ASP A 400 -8.14 15.36 22.95
CA ASP A 400 -8.65 14.45 21.91
C ASP A 400 -8.22 14.87 20.50
N VAL A 401 -8.07 16.17 20.23
CA VAL A 401 -7.54 16.71 18.96
C VAL A 401 -6.09 16.28 18.71
N TYR A 402 -5.27 16.21 19.76
CA TYR A 402 -3.83 15.95 19.65
C TYR A 402 -3.43 14.55 20.14
N LYS A 403 -4.36 13.60 20.17
CA LYS A 403 -4.00 12.18 20.37
C LYS A 403 -3.02 11.73 19.29
N THR A 404 -2.00 11.01 19.73
CA THR A 404 -1.04 10.38 18.82
C THR A 404 -1.61 9.09 18.23
N SER A 405 -0.99 8.56 17.18
CA SER A 405 -1.39 7.27 16.57
C SER A 405 -1.45 6.11 17.56
N PHE A 406 -0.66 6.16 18.64
CA PHE A 406 -0.61 5.13 19.68
C PHE A 406 -1.71 5.28 20.75
N GLU A 407 -2.41 6.40 20.75
CA GLU A 407 -3.47 6.74 21.72
C GLU A 407 -4.87 6.63 21.11
N ILE A 408 -4.96 6.48 19.79
CA ILE A 408 -6.23 6.31 19.06
C ILE A 408 -6.61 4.83 19.06
N ASP A 409 -7.86 4.57 19.44
CA ASP A 409 -8.48 3.26 19.34
C ASP A 409 -8.60 2.85 17.87
N GLN A 410 -7.91 1.75 17.54
CA GLN A 410 -7.78 1.22 16.18
C GLN A 410 -9.13 0.83 15.55
N ARG A 411 -10.22 0.74 16.32
CA ARG A 411 -11.58 0.50 15.77
C ARG A 411 -12.17 1.73 15.06
N TRP A 412 -11.60 2.92 15.28
CA TRP A 412 -11.97 4.15 14.56
C TRP A 412 -11.29 4.27 13.21
N LEU A 413 -10.12 3.65 13.06
CA LEU A 413 -9.37 3.56 11.81
C LEU A 413 -9.98 2.46 10.93
#